data_AF-A0A1L3ZMB5-F1
#
_entry.id   AF-A0A1L3ZMB5-F1
#
_cell.length_a   1.000
_cell.length_b   1.000
_cell.length_c   1.000
_cell.angle_alpha   90.00
_cell.angle_beta   90.00
_cell.angle_gamma   90.00
#
_symmetry.space_group_name_H-M   'P 1'
#
loop_
_entity.id
_entity.type
_entity.pdbx_description
1 polymer ?
#
loop_
_entity_poly.entity_id
_entity_poly.type
_entity_poly.pdbx_seq_one_letter_code
_entity_poly.pdbx_strand_id
1 'polypeptide(L)'
;MGIDDWAWRKGQRYGTIICDLERNRVLDLLPDRNADTLASWLGRYPGIEVIARDRAGVYAEGARRGAPNAVQVADRFHLLQNLGQVLRLIVDRNRVAVTAAGKAVFAETVSHNDAENAAVSAPTGLERLRQDRRDQRREHHEEIRRLHRAGMSPRQIAPRLGLSVRTVERWLAVGGEPEHRRPETPSATIEPFRQYLEKRWQGGQHNGAQLWEEIKRMGFRGGRATVYRWAANRKEQPNSTPEPARRRAPSRRECAWFLSQRAASLDERAGRYLRHLYEHAPKLEIASKLARRFAALIRGDGDDNGDDLETWIADARDSELAASTEDMISPP
;
A
#
# COMPACT_ATOMS: atom_id res chain seq x y z
N MET A 1 25.32 -2.02 15.93
CA MET A 1 25.19 -3.14 14.97
C MET A 1 23.73 -3.53 14.84
N GLY A 2 23.28 -3.91 13.64
CA GLY A 2 21.92 -4.38 13.33
C GLY A 2 21.90 -5.88 13.05
N ILE A 3 20.92 -6.60 13.59
CA ILE A 3 20.73 -8.05 13.37
C ILE A 3 19.27 -8.31 13.02
N ASP A 4 19.02 -8.94 11.87
CA ASP A 4 17.67 -9.31 11.43
C ASP A 4 17.67 -10.60 10.59
N ASP A 5 16.49 -11.12 10.29
CA ASP A 5 16.28 -12.24 9.40
C ASP A 5 16.53 -11.87 7.93
N TRP A 6 17.36 -12.67 7.25
CA TRP A 6 17.54 -12.61 5.81
C TRP A 6 16.84 -13.77 5.12
N ALA A 7 15.86 -13.46 4.26
CA ALA A 7 15.18 -14.49 3.49
C ALA A 7 15.88 -14.76 2.15
N TRP A 8 16.62 -15.86 2.03
CA TRP A 8 17.13 -16.37 0.75
C TRP A 8 15.97 -16.71 -0.21
N ARG A 9 14.93 -17.32 0.36
CA ARG A 9 13.63 -17.53 -0.30
C ARG A 9 12.54 -17.41 0.75
N LYS A 10 11.71 -16.39 0.60
CA LYS A 10 10.62 -16.07 1.55
C LYS A 10 9.74 -17.30 1.81
N GLY A 11 9.55 -17.62 3.09
CA GLY A 11 8.77 -18.76 3.55
C GLY A 11 9.45 -20.13 3.45
N GLN A 12 10.75 -20.19 3.13
CA GLN A 12 11.49 -21.45 3.01
C GLN A 12 12.80 -21.44 3.78
N ARG A 13 13.72 -20.54 3.40
CA ARG A 13 15.09 -20.53 3.93
C ARG A 13 15.44 -19.13 4.42
N TYR A 14 15.76 -19.06 5.71
CA TYR A 14 16.15 -17.86 6.41
C TYR A 14 17.57 -17.99 6.94
N GLY A 15 18.35 -16.94 6.80
CA GLY A 15 19.64 -16.70 7.44
C GLY A 15 19.57 -15.45 8.31
N THR A 16 20.72 -14.95 8.73
CA THR A 16 20.82 -13.71 9.51
C THR A 16 21.60 -12.67 8.73
N ILE A 17 21.05 -11.46 8.61
CA ILE A 17 21.77 -10.31 8.09
C ILE A 17 22.38 -9.54 9.25
N ILE A 18 23.64 -9.15 9.09
CA ILE A 18 24.37 -8.32 10.03
C ILE A 18 24.72 -7.01 9.36
N CYS A 19 24.34 -5.90 9.99
CA CYS A 19 24.53 -4.56 9.47
C CYS A 19 25.34 -3.68 10.43
N ASP A 20 26.21 -2.86 9.86
CA ASP A 20 26.75 -1.70 10.52
C ASP A 20 25.75 -0.56 10.37
N LEU A 21 25.07 -0.22 11.46
CA LEU A 21 24.03 0.81 11.48
C LEU A 21 24.58 2.23 11.45
N GLU A 22 25.85 2.44 11.80
CA GLU A 22 26.48 3.75 11.71
C GLU A 22 26.83 4.08 10.26
N ARG A 23 27.38 3.09 9.55
CA ARG A 23 27.83 3.23 8.16
C ARG A 23 26.80 2.79 7.13
N ASN A 24 25.61 2.38 7.58
CA ASN A 24 24.51 1.88 6.74
C ASN A 24 24.97 0.83 5.71
N ARG A 25 25.74 -0.17 6.17
CA ARG A 25 26.30 -1.22 5.30
C ARG A 25 26.04 -2.61 5.85
N VAL A 26 25.84 -3.56 4.95
CA VAL A 26 25.83 -4.98 5.30
C VAL A 26 27.25 -5.43 5.60
N LEU A 27 27.45 -6.06 6.75
CA LEU A 27 28.73 -6.64 7.17
C LEU A 27 28.81 -8.11 6.76
N ASP A 28 27.73 -8.88 6.99
CA ASP A 28 27.72 -10.31 6.70
C ASP A 28 26.30 -10.85 6.52
N LEU A 29 26.20 -12.01 5.87
CA LEU A 29 24.99 -12.81 5.72
C LEU A 29 25.27 -14.24 6.22
N LEU A 30 24.80 -14.55 7.42
CA LEU A 30 24.93 -15.88 8.00
C LEU A 30 23.97 -16.86 7.31
N PRO A 31 24.37 -18.14 7.17
CA PRO A 31 23.63 -19.12 6.38
C PRO A 31 22.32 -19.58 7.04
N ASP A 32 22.17 -19.37 8.34
CA ASP A 32 21.06 -19.84 9.17
C ASP A 32 20.62 -18.82 10.21
N ARG A 33 19.48 -19.10 10.84
CA ARG A 33 18.92 -18.37 11.98
C ARG A 33 19.23 -19.15 13.25
N ASN A 34 20.50 -19.15 13.67
CA ASN A 34 21.00 -19.93 14.80
C ASN A 34 21.81 -19.06 15.77
N ALA A 35 21.56 -19.24 17.07
CA ALA A 35 22.30 -18.55 18.12
C ALA A 35 23.80 -18.90 18.14
N ASP A 36 24.19 -20.13 17.81
CA ASP A 36 25.59 -20.61 17.82
C ASP A 36 26.41 -19.95 16.73
N THR A 37 25.84 -19.91 15.52
CA THR A 37 26.42 -19.22 14.37
C THR A 37 26.60 -17.73 14.68
N LEU A 38 25.56 -17.09 15.24
CA LEU A 38 25.64 -15.68 15.62
C LEU A 38 26.66 -15.42 16.74
N ALA A 39 26.68 -16.24 17.79
CA ALA A 39 27.61 -16.06 18.91
C ALA A 39 29.07 -16.20 18.45
N SER A 40 29.35 -17.20 17.60
CA SER A 40 30.67 -17.42 17.01
C SER A 40 31.09 -16.24 16.13
N TRP A 41 30.14 -15.66 15.39
CA TRP A 41 30.42 -14.48 14.57
C TRP A 41 30.76 -13.27 15.44
N LEU A 42 29.94 -12.98 16.46
CA LEU A 42 30.12 -11.84 17.37
C LEU A 42 31.41 -11.92 18.18
N GLY A 43 31.84 -13.13 18.57
CA GLY A 43 33.09 -13.33 19.31
C GLY A 43 34.35 -12.89 18.54
N ARG A 44 34.26 -12.73 17.21
CA ARG A 44 35.36 -12.19 16.38
C ARG A 44 35.44 -10.66 16.42
N TYR A 45 34.44 -9.99 17.00
CA TYR A 45 34.29 -8.54 17.01
C TYR A 45 34.01 -8.02 18.43
N PRO A 46 35.00 -8.07 19.35
CA PRO A 46 34.79 -7.71 20.76
C PRO A 46 34.49 -6.22 20.99
N GLY A 47 34.68 -5.35 19.98
CA GLY A 47 34.40 -3.91 20.06
C GLY A 47 32.94 -3.51 19.79
N ILE A 48 32.01 -4.47 19.71
CA ILE A 48 30.59 -4.16 19.53
C ILE A 48 30.00 -3.70 20.86
N GLU A 49 29.56 -2.45 20.93
CA GLU A 49 28.97 -1.87 22.15
C GLU A 49 27.43 -1.95 22.17
N VAL A 50 26.79 -1.85 21.00
CA VAL A 50 25.32 -1.84 20.87
C VAL A 50 24.86 -2.78 19.76
N ILE A 51 23.90 -3.64 20.08
CA ILE A 51 23.23 -4.56 19.16
C ILE A 51 21.75 -4.19 19.10
N ALA A 52 21.33 -3.54 18.02
CA ALA A 52 19.93 -3.44 17.65
C ALA A 52 19.51 -4.71 16.91
N ARG A 53 18.51 -5.41 17.41
CA ARG A 53 18.08 -6.69 16.84
C ARG A 53 16.58 -6.81 16.73
N ASP A 54 16.16 -7.71 15.86
CA ASP A 54 14.82 -8.29 15.93
C ASP A 54 14.57 -8.94 17.32
N ARG A 55 13.29 -9.07 17.67
CA ARG A 55 12.78 -9.62 18.92
C ARG A 55 12.80 -11.15 18.96
N ALA A 56 13.39 -11.80 17.96
CA ALA A 56 13.62 -13.23 17.98
C ALA A 56 14.54 -13.65 19.14
N GLY A 57 14.09 -14.58 19.98
CA GLY A 57 14.86 -15.09 21.12
C GLY A 57 16.21 -15.71 20.75
N VAL A 58 16.34 -16.27 19.54
CA VAL A 58 17.61 -16.81 19.02
C VAL A 58 18.69 -15.74 18.88
N TYR A 59 18.32 -14.49 18.55
CA TYR A 59 19.26 -13.38 18.44
C TYR A 59 19.61 -12.80 19.81
N ALA A 60 18.66 -12.79 20.74
CA ALA A 60 18.92 -12.43 22.13
C ALA A 60 20.00 -13.36 22.74
N GLU A 61 19.84 -14.67 22.51
CA GLU A 61 20.76 -15.68 23.01
C GLU A 61 22.13 -15.63 22.31
N GLY A 62 22.15 -15.51 20.99
CA GLY A 62 23.40 -15.35 20.25
C GLY A 62 24.18 -14.10 20.69
N ALA A 63 23.48 -12.98 20.90
CA ALA A 63 24.06 -11.75 21.41
C ALA A 63 24.62 -11.89 22.83
N ARG A 64 23.86 -12.48 23.77
CA ARG A 64 24.32 -12.69 25.16
C ARG A 64 25.62 -13.51 25.21
N ARG A 65 25.74 -14.54 24.38
CA ARG A 65 26.92 -15.42 24.39
C ARG A 65 28.10 -14.84 23.61
N GLY A 66 27.85 -14.22 22.46
CA GLY A 66 28.91 -13.73 21.56
C GLY A 66 29.40 -12.32 21.85
N ALA A 67 28.59 -11.49 22.50
CA ALA A 67 28.93 -10.13 22.87
C ALA A 67 28.26 -9.77 24.22
N PRO A 68 28.68 -10.39 25.34
CA PRO A 68 28.01 -10.24 26.64
C PRO A 68 28.01 -8.81 27.19
N ASN A 69 29.00 -8.01 26.78
CA ASN A 69 29.12 -6.61 27.20
C ASN A 69 28.32 -5.64 26.30
N ALA A 70 27.77 -6.12 25.17
CA ALA A 70 27.02 -5.28 24.26
C ALA A 70 25.60 -5.03 24.79
N VAL A 71 25.18 -3.77 24.78
CA VAL A 71 23.81 -3.40 25.10
C VAL A 71 22.90 -3.86 23.97
N GLN A 72 21.89 -4.67 24.31
CA GLN A 72 20.89 -5.12 23.36
C GLN A 72 19.71 -4.15 23.35
N VAL A 73 19.36 -3.65 22.18
CA VAL A 73 18.21 -2.76 21.96
C VAL A 73 17.29 -3.35 20.90
N ALA A 74 16.00 -3.00 20.96
CA ALA A 74 15.06 -3.38 19.93
C ALA A 74 15.33 -2.56 18.65
N ASP A 75 15.25 -3.23 17.51
CA ASP A 75 15.32 -2.53 16.22
C ASP A 75 14.08 -1.65 15.97
N ARG A 76 14.33 -0.45 15.42
CA ARG A 76 13.33 0.61 15.23
C ARG A 76 12.19 0.19 14.30
N PHE A 77 12.49 -0.59 13.25
CA PHE A 77 11.47 -1.03 12.30
C PHE A 77 10.45 -1.93 13.00
N HIS A 78 10.92 -2.88 13.81
CA HIS A 78 10.07 -3.80 14.55
C HIS A 78 9.19 -3.07 15.58
N LEU A 79 9.71 -2.05 16.26
CA LEU A 79 8.92 -1.20 17.16
C LEU A 79 7.77 -0.47 16.42
N LEU A 80 8.06 0.14 15.27
CA LEU A 80 7.04 0.83 14.45
C LEU A 80 6.05 -0.16 13.83
N GLN A 81 6.52 -1.35 13.44
CA GLN A 81 5.67 -2.42 12.94
C GLN A 81 4.68 -2.89 14.02
N ASN A 82 5.14 -3.03 15.26
CA ASN A 82 4.30 -3.40 16.40
C ASN A 82 3.26 -2.33 16.68
N LEU A 83 3.64 -1.04 16.73
CA LEU A 83 2.66 0.06 16.81
C LEU A 83 1.59 -0.07 15.72
N GLY A 84 1.99 -0.32 14.47
CA GLY A 84 1.05 -0.52 13.36
C GLY A 84 0.16 -1.76 13.51
N GLN A 85 0.62 -2.82 14.18
CA GLN A 85 -0.22 -3.99 14.53
C GLN A 85 -1.24 -3.63 15.60
N VAL A 86 -0.80 -2.97 16.66
CA VAL A 86 -1.66 -2.53 17.78
C VAL A 86 -2.77 -1.60 17.29
N LEU A 87 -2.42 -0.59 16.48
CA LEU A 87 -3.40 0.32 15.90
C LEU A 87 -4.45 -0.41 15.05
N ARG A 88 -4.07 -1.48 14.33
CA ARG A 88 -5.04 -2.31 13.59
C ARG A 88 -6.00 -3.04 14.52
N LEU A 89 -5.52 -3.57 15.64
CA LEU A 89 -6.38 -4.22 16.65
C LEU A 89 -7.35 -3.23 17.29
N ILE A 90 -6.87 -2.03 17.60
CA ILE A 90 -7.71 -0.95 18.16
C ILE A 90 -8.78 -0.53 17.14
N VAL A 91 -8.42 -0.35 15.87
CA VAL A 91 -9.36 -0.07 14.78
C VAL A 91 -10.39 -1.21 14.63
N ASP A 92 -9.98 -2.46 14.79
CA ASP A 92 -10.87 -3.62 14.71
C ASP A 92 -11.89 -3.67 15.86
N ARG A 93 -11.47 -3.32 17.07
CA ARG A 93 -12.37 -3.17 18.23
C ARG A 93 -13.37 -2.04 18.03
N ASN A 94 -13.00 -0.99 17.29
CA ASN A 94 -13.82 0.19 17.03
C ASN A 94 -14.51 0.17 15.65
N ARG A 95 -14.78 -1.02 15.08
CA ARG A 95 -15.32 -1.18 13.72
C ARG A 95 -16.63 -0.41 13.46
N VAL A 96 -17.48 -0.27 14.49
CA VAL A 96 -18.74 0.49 14.38
C VAL A 96 -18.45 1.97 14.12
N ALA A 97 -17.59 2.59 14.93
CA ALA A 97 -17.16 3.98 14.76
C ALA A 97 -16.43 4.20 13.44
N VAL A 98 -15.54 3.28 13.05
CA VAL A 98 -14.83 3.28 11.75
C VAL A 98 -15.82 3.29 10.57
N THR A 99 -16.89 2.51 10.68
CA THR A 99 -17.94 2.44 9.65
C THR A 99 -18.81 3.70 9.65
N ALA A 100 -19.18 4.21 10.82
CA ALA A 100 -19.95 5.44 10.98
C ALA A 100 -19.20 6.65 10.39
N ALA A 101 -17.92 6.80 10.71
CA ALA A 101 -17.07 7.85 10.15
C ALA A 101 -16.95 7.76 8.62
N GLY A 102 -16.83 6.55 8.08
CA GLY A 102 -16.83 6.33 6.63
C GLY A 102 -18.15 6.76 5.97
N LYS A 103 -19.29 6.48 6.62
CA LYS A 103 -20.61 6.92 6.15
C LYS A 103 -20.80 8.43 6.26
N ALA A 104 -20.30 9.06 7.32
CA ALA A 104 -20.40 10.51 7.53
C ALA A 104 -19.63 11.28 6.44
N VAL A 105 -18.37 10.90 6.17
CA VAL A 105 -17.59 11.48 5.06
C VAL A 105 -18.27 11.26 3.71
N PHE A 106 -18.90 10.09 3.51
CA PHE A 106 -19.66 9.82 2.30
C PHE A 106 -20.88 10.74 2.18
N ALA A 107 -21.68 10.88 3.24
CA ALA A 107 -22.86 11.74 3.26
C ALA A 107 -22.48 13.21 3.00
N GLU A 108 -21.44 13.72 3.63
CA GLU A 108 -20.92 15.07 3.37
C GLU A 108 -20.47 15.25 1.92
N THR A 109 -19.83 14.25 1.33
CA THR A 109 -19.36 14.30 -0.06
C THR A 109 -20.52 14.23 -1.05
N VAL A 110 -21.59 13.49 -0.75
CA VAL A 110 -22.82 13.46 -1.58
C VAL A 110 -23.55 14.80 -1.48
N SER A 111 -23.71 15.36 -0.28
CA SER A 111 -24.32 16.70 -0.09
C SER A 111 -23.52 17.83 -0.75
N HIS A 112 -22.19 17.73 -0.82
CA HIS A 112 -21.36 18.71 -1.56
C HIS A 112 -21.44 18.50 -3.09
N ASN A 113 -21.61 17.28 -3.59
CA ASN A 113 -21.77 17.01 -5.03
C ASN A 113 -23.13 17.49 -5.58
N ASP A 114 -24.18 17.54 -4.76
CA ASP A 114 -25.48 18.11 -5.16
C ASP A 114 -25.41 19.66 -5.28
N ALA A 115 -24.47 20.31 -4.59
CA ALA A 115 -24.21 21.74 -4.72
C ALA A 115 -23.15 22.08 -5.81
N GLU A 116 -22.14 21.21 -6.02
CA GLU A 116 -21.05 21.42 -6.99
C GLU A 116 -21.40 21.03 -8.44
N ASN A 117 -22.49 20.31 -8.69
CA ASN A 117 -22.98 20.08 -10.07
C ASN A 117 -23.46 21.35 -10.79
N ALA A 118 -23.42 22.53 -10.14
CA ALA A 118 -23.65 23.84 -10.75
C ALA A 118 -22.36 24.63 -11.10
N ALA A 119 -21.17 24.18 -10.69
CA ALA A 119 -19.92 24.88 -10.99
C ALA A 119 -18.74 23.92 -11.21
N VAL A 120 -18.31 23.85 -12.47
CA VAL A 120 -17.16 23.10 -13.02
C VAL A 120 -15.97 23.02 -12.05
N SER A 121 -15.67 21.82 -11.52
CA SER A 121 -14.51 21.61 -10.66
C SER A 121 -13.21 21.47 -11.45
N ALA A 122 -12.19 22.24 -11.06
CA ALA A 122 -10.85 22.13 -11.62
C ALA A 122 -10.21 20.75 -11.33
N PRO A 123 -9.48 20.15 -12.28
CA PRO A 123 -8.93 18.80 -12.14
C PRO A 123 -7.88 18.71 -11.03
N THR A 124 -7.90 17.59 -10.31
CA THR A 124 -6.93 17.21 -9.27
C THR A 124 -5.50 17.10 -9.83
N GLY A 125 -4.43 17.22 -9.04
CA GLY A 125 -3.04 17.16 -9.55
C GLY A 125 -2.69 15.92 -10.39
N LEU A 126 -3.26 14.75 -10.07
CA LEU A 126 -3.11 13.52 -10.86
C LEU A 126 -3.93 13.56 -12.17
N GLU A 127 -5.07 14.27 -12.18
CA GLU A 127 -5.89 14.50 -13.37
C GLU A 127 -5.24 15.52 -14.29
N ARG A 128 -4.62 16.58 -13.74
CA ARG A 128 -3.75 17.51 -14.49
C ARG A 128 -2.60 16.76 -15.16
N LEU A 129 -1.85 15.95 -14.41
CA LEU A 129 -0.76 15.14 -14.99
C LEU A 129 -1.25 14.17 -16.08
N ARG A 130 -2.46 13.59 -15.93
CA ARG A 130 -3.05 12.72 -16.96
C ARG A 130 -3.50 13.51 -18.18
N GLN A 131 -4.03 14.71 -17.98
CA GLN A 131 -4.46 15.64 -19.02
C GLN A 131 -3.24 16.18 -19.77
N ASP A 132 -2.22 16.68 -19.08
CA ASP A 132 -0.94 17.13 -19.65
C ASP A 132 -0.29 16.04 -20.49
N ARG A 133 -0.26 14.79 -19.99
CA ARG A 133 0.27 13.66 -20.77
C ARG A 133 -0.60 13.32 -21.99
N ARG A 134 -1.92 13.54 -21.95
CA ARG A 134 -2.80 13.37 -23.13
C ARG A 134 -2.53 14.49 -24.13
N ASP A 135 -2.38 15.71 -23.66
CA ASP A 135 -2.18 16.89 -24.50
C ASP A 135 -0.80 16.87 -25.15
N GLN A 136 0.27 16.54 -24.42
CA GLN A 136 1.61 16.28 -25.00
C GLN A 136 1.60 15.16 -26.05
N ARG A 137 0.76 14.13 -25.89
CA ARG A 137 0.64 13.07 -26.90
C ARG A 137 -0.11 13.54 -28.13
N ARG A 138 -1.16 14.34 -27.95
CA ARG A 138 -1.90 14.98 -29.06
C ARG A 138 -0.99 15.89 -29.86
N GLU A 139 -0.23 16.76 -29.19
CA GLU A 139 0.75 17.66 -29.81
C GLU A 139 1.79 16.86 -30.62
N HIS A 140 2.40 15.83 -30.02
CA HIS A 140 3.34 14.97 -30.76
C HIS A 140 2.69 14.26 -31.95
N HIS A 141 1.44 13.82 -31.83
CA HIS A 141 0.74 13.14 -32.92
C HIS A 141 0.38 14.09 -34.07
N GLU A 142 -0.07 15.30 -33.75
CA GLU A 142 -0.32 16.36 -34.74
C GLU A 142 0.95 16.76 -35.47
N GLU A 143 2.05 16.88 -34.72
CA GLU A 143 3.36 17.24 -35.27
C GLU A 143 3.96 16.13 -36.15
N ILE A 144 3.85 14.86 -35.73
CA ILE A 144 4.18 13.71 -36.58
C ILE A 144 3.39 13.76 -37.89
N ARG A 145 2.07 14.03 -37.83
CA ARG A 145 1.22 14.13 -39.02
C ARG A 145 1.56 15.33 -39.89
N ARG A 146 2.00 16.45 -39.31
CA ARG A 146 2.44 17.63 -40.05
C ARG A 146 3.73 17.34 -40.81
N LEU A 147 4.75 16.82 -40.13
CA LEU A 147 6.05 16.50 -40.73
C LEU A 147 5.95 15.39 -41.78
N HIS A 148 5.10 14.39 -41.55
CA HIS A 148 4.85 13.33 -42.53
C HIS A 148 4.13 13.86 -43.78
N ARG A 149 3.15 14.76 -43.63
CA ARG A 149 2.51 15.44 -44.77
C ARG A 149 3.48 16.33 -45.55
N ALA A 150 4.50 16.87 -44.90
CA ALA A 150 5.59 17.61 -45.53
C ALA A 150 6.63 16.71 -46.24
N GLY A 151 6.39 15.39 -46.32
CA GLY A 151 7.24 14.45 -47.06
C GLY A 151 8.40 13.86 -46.25
N MET A 152 8.48 14.10 -44.94
CA MET A 152 9.54 13.51 -44.10
C MET A 152 9.24 12.05 -43.78
N SER A 153 10.28 11.21 -43.84
CA SER A 153 10.18 9.79 -43.45
C SER A 153 10.14 9.62 -41.92
N PRO A 154 9.57 8.53 -41.38
CA PRO A 154 9.55 8.25 -39.94
C PRO A 154 10.94 8.29 -39.28
N ARG A 155 12.00 7.93 -40.02
CA ARG A 155 13.40 8.00 -39.55
C ARG A 155 13.91 9.44 -39.36
N GLN A 156 13.38 10.39 -40.12
CA GLN A 156 13.71 11.82 -39.99
C GLN A 156 12.86 12.52 -38.92
N ILE A 157 11.62 12.05 -38.72
CA ILE A 157 10.67 12.61 -37.74
C ILE A 157 11.07 12.24 -36.30
N ALA A 158 11.45 10.97 -36.08
CA ALA A 158 11.73 10.43 -34.75
C ALA A 158 12.78 11.23 -33.94
N PRO A 159 13.97 11.55 -34.46
CA PRO A 159 14.97 12.35 -33.73
C PRO A 159 14.50 13.77 -33.42
N ARG A 160 13.66 14.35 -34.29
CA ARG A 160 13.16 15.73 -34.18
C ARG A 160 12.18 15.92 -33.02
N LEU A 161 11.50 14.84 -32.62
CA LEU A 161 10.48 14.84 -31.56
C LEU A 161 10.91 14.02 -30.33
N GLY A 162 12.15 13.52 -30.30
CA GLY A 162 12.63 12.68 -29.19
C GLY A 162 11.88 11.35 -29.04
N LEU A 163 11.35 10.81 -30.14
CA LEU A 163 10.58 9.56 -30.16
C LEU A 163 11.33 8.44 -30.88
N SER A 164 10.97 7.20 -30.63
CA SER A 164 11.50 6.07 -31.40
C SER A 164 10.84 6.00 -32.80
N VAL A 165 11.60 5.57 -33.82
CA VAL A 165 11.09 5.36 -35.18
C VAL A 165 9.86 4.45 -35.17
N ARG A 166 9.90 3.38 -34.38
CA ARG A 166 8.78 2.43 -34.21
C ARG A 166 7.53 3.08 -33.60
N THR A 167 7.70 4.08 -32.73
CA THR A 167 6.58 4.87 -32.19
C THR A 167 5.94 5.70 -33.29
N VAL A 168 6.75 6.40 -34.10
CA VAL A 168 6.28 7.23 -35.21
C VAL A 168 5.55 6.40 -36.26
N GLU A 169 6.12 5.28 -36.69
CA GLU A 169 5.50 4.35 -37.66
C GLU A 169 4.16 3.82 -37.15
N ARG A 170 4.12 3.37 -35.89
CA ARG A 170 2.88 2.89 -35.26
C ARG A 170 1.82 3.99 -35.19
N TRP A 171 2.20 5.21 -34.84
CA TRP A 171 1.24 6.33 -34.71
C TRP A 171 0.71 6.77 -36.07
N LEU A 172 1.54 6.74 -37.13
CA LEU A 172 1.11 6.97 -38.51
C LEU A 172 0.19 5.85 -39.01
N ALA A 173 0.45 4.60 -38.65
CA ALA A 173 -0.35 3.44 -39.08
C ALA A 173 -1.74 3.37 -38.42
N VAL A 174 -1.88 3.82 -37.17
CA VAL A 174 -3.14 3.78 -36.41
C VAL A 174 -4.12 4.88 -36.86
N GLY A 175 -3.64 5.94 -37.52
CA GLY A 175 -4.49 7.00 -38.10
C GLY A 175 -5.22 7.91 -37.08
N GLY A 176 -5.03 7.70 -35.79
CA GLY A 176 -5.71 8.39 -34.69
C GLY A 176 -4.87 8.49 -33.41
N GLU A 177 -5.36 9.23 -32.41
CA GLU A 177 -4.68 9.43 -31.13
C GLU A 177 -4.40 8.06 -30.45
N PRO A 178 -3.14 7.72 -30.14
CA PRO A 178 -2.81 6.42 -29.58
C PRO A 178 -3.26 6.31 -28.13
N GLU A 179 -4.36 5.59 -27.91
CA GLU A 179 -4.81 5.25 -26.56
C GLU A 179 -3.96 4.10 -26.00
N HIS A 180 -3.38 4.29 -24.80
CA HIS A 180 -2.80 3.19 -24.03
C HIS A 180 -3.91 2.38 -23.35
N ARG A 181 -4.78 1.76 -24.13
CA ARG A 181 -5.60 0.65 -23.64
C ARG A 181 -4.82 -0.64 -23.85
N ARG A 182 -4.60 -1.40 -22.77
CA ARG A 182 -4.25 -2.81 -22.93
C ARG A 182 -5.41 -3.46 -23.69
N PRO A 183 -5.19 -4.11 -24.84
CA PRO A 183 -6.23 -4.89 -25.49
C PRO A 183 -6.80 -5.87 -24.46
N GLU A 184 -8.12 -5.92 -24.32
CA GLU A 184 -8.76 -6.96 -23.51
C GLU A 184 -8.35 -8.30 -24.12
N THR A 185 -7.46 -9.03 -23.46
CA THR A 185 -7.07 -10.36 -23.93
C THR A 185 -8.22 -11.29 -23.54
N PRO A 186 -8.98 -11.85 -24.50
CA PRO A 186 -10.08 -12.74 -24.18
C PRO A 186 -9.53 -13.93 -23.41
N SER A 187 -10.19 -14.32 -22.32
CA SER A 187 -9.83 -15.55 -21.62
C SER A 187 -10.17 -16.73 -22.54
N ALA A 188 -9.15 -17.40 -23.08
CA ALA A 188 -9.31 -18.59 -23.93
C ALA A 188 -10.16 -19.69 -23.25
N THR A 189 -10.22 -19.70 -21.92
CA THR A 189 -11.03 -20.65 -21.15
C THR A 189 -12.51 -20.30 -21.13
N ILE A 190 -12.87 -19.01 -21.18
CA ILE A 190 -14.28 -18.55 -21.16
C ILE A 190 -14.86 -18.47 -22.57
N GLU A 191 -14.02 -18.20 -23.57
CA GLU A 191 -14.47 -17.98 -24.94
C GLU A 191 -15.44 -19.04 -25.48
N PRO A 192 -15.21 -20.35 -25.26
CA PRO A 192 -16.15 -21.40 -25.71
C PRO A 192 -17.54 -21.33 -25.06
N PHE A 193 -17.64 -20.70 -23.88
CA PHE A 193 -18.88 -20.58 -23.10
C PHE A 193 -19.49 -19.18 -23.16
N ARG A 194 -18.87 -18.23 -23.89
CA ARG A 194 -19.25 -16.81 -23.91
C ARG A 194 -20.72 -16.62 -24.31
N GLN A 195 -21.15 -17.22 -25.43
CA GLN A 195 -22.51 -17.08 -25.93
C GLN A 195 -23.56 -17.60 -24.93
N TYR A 196 -23.28 -18.73 -24.29
CA TYR A 196 -24.16 -19.29 -23.26
C TYR A 196 -24.27 -18.33 -22.06
N LEU A 197 -23.14 -17.86 -21.55
CA LEU A 197 -23.10 -16.95 -20.42
C LEU A 197 -23.81 -15.62 -20.74
N GLU A 198 -23.65 -15.07 -21.94
CA GLU A 198 -24.35 -13.86 -22.40
C GLU A 198 -25.86 -14.06 -22.48
N LYS A 199 -26.34 -15.20 -23.01
CA LYS A 199 -27.77 -15.54 -23.03
C LYS A 199 -28.35 -15.63 -21.63
N ARG A 200 -27.63 -16.27 -20.69
CA ARG A 200 -28.06 -16.37 -19.29
C ARG A 200 -28.09 -15.00 -18.60
N TRP A 201 -27.07 -14.18 -18.88
CA TRP A 201 -26.98 -12.81 -18.36
C TRP A 201 -28.14 -11.95 -18.83
N GLN A 202 -28.43 -11.93 -20.14
CA GLN A 202 -29.58 -11.22 -20.69
C GLN A 202 -30.92 -11.77 -20.18
N GLY A 203 -30.99 -13.06 -19.84
CA GLY A 203 -32.13 -13.69 -19.17
C GLY A 203 -32.25 -13.38 -17.67
N GLY A 204 -31.45 -12.46 -17.12
CA GLY A 204 -31.54 -12.00 -15.73
C GLY A 204 -30.73 -12.82 -14.71
N GLN A 205 -29.97 -13.82 -15.16
CA GLN A 205 -29.12 -14.62 -14.28
C GLN A 205 -27.79 -13.90 -14.01
N HIS A 206 -27.71 -13.16 -12.90
CA HIS A 206 -26.52 -12.39 -12.51
C HIS A 206 -25.69 -13.02 -11.37
N ASN A 207 -26.05 -14.23 -10.92
CA ASN A 207 -25.31 -14.95 -9.87
C ASN A 207 -24.12 -15.71 -10.48
N GLY A 208 -22.91 -15.20 -10.24
CA GLY A 208 -21.66 -15.79 -10.75
C GLY A 208 -21.39 -17.23 -10.26
N ALA A 209 -21.89 -17.63 -9.08
CA ALA A 209 -21.76 -19.00 -8.60
C ALA A 209 -22.61 -19.96 -9.45
N GLN A 210 -23.85 -19.56 -9.72
CA GLN A 210 -24.79 -20.33 -10.53
C GLN A 210 -24.30 -20.43 -11.98
N LEU A 211 -23.84 -19.32 -12.58
CA LEU A 211 -23.23 -19.33 -13.91
C LEU A 211 -22.00 -20.25 -14.00
N TRP A 212 -21.16 -20.28 -12.96
CA TRP A 212 -20.01 -21.17 -12.93
C TRP A 212 -20.42 -22.64 -12.86
N GLU A 213 -21.40 -23.00 -12.03
CA GLU A 213 -21.90 -24.37 -11.95
C GLU A 213 -22.49 -24.84 -13.27
N GLU A 214 -23.24 -23.97 -13.96
CA GLU A 214 -23.83 -24.27 -15.26
C GLU A 214 -22.76 -24.59 -16.30
N ILE A 215 -21.76 -23.71 -16.48
CA ILE A 215 -20.71 -23.97 -17.47
C ILE A 215 -19.76 -25.10 -17.03
N LYS A 216 -19.60 -25.34 -15.73
CA LYS A 216 -18.85 -26.50 -15.22
C LYS A 216 -19.51 -27.81 -15.64
N ARG A 217 -20.84 -27.91 -15.58
CA ARG A 217 -21.58 -29.07 -16.11
C ARG A 217 -21.44 -29.21 -17.63
N MET A 218 -21.24 -28.09 -18.33
CA MET A 218 -20.96 -28.07 -19.78
C MET A 218 -19.49 -28.32 -20.14
N GLY A 219 -18.63 -28.67 -19.16
CA GLY A 219 -17.24 -29.05 -19.39
C GLY A 219 -16.19 -27.95 -19.14
N PHE A 220 -16.57 -26.83 -18.52
CA PHE A 220 -15.62 -25.78 -18.15
C PHE A 220 -14.60 -26.27 -17.11
N ARG A 221 -13.30 -26.19 -17.45
CA ARG A 221 -12.18 -26.59 -16.59
C ARG A 221 -11.55 -25.44 -15.80
N GLY A 222 -12.08 -24.23 -15.91
CA GLY A 222 -11.54 -23.05 -15.21
C GLY A 222 -12.05 -22.89 -13.78
N GLY A 223 -11.32 -22.09 -13.00
CA GLY A 223 -11.70 -21.75 -11.62
C GLY A 223 -12.87 -20.77 -11.54
N ARG A 224 -13.63 -20.81 -10.44
CA ARG A 224 -14.74 -19.89 -10.10
C ARG A 224 -14.40 -18.41 -10.31
N ALA A 225 -13.18 -18.01 -9.92
CA ALA A 225 -12.70 -16.64 -10.03
C ALA A 225 -12.76 -16.08 -11.47
N THR A 226 -12.62 -16.94 -12.48
CA THR A 226 -12.66 -16.56 -13.89
C THR A 226 -14.08 -16.10 -14.28
N VAL A 227 -15.10 -16.87 -13.89
CA VAL A 227 -16.51 -16.54 -14.14
C VAL A 227 -16.95 -15.35 -13.31
N TYR A 228 -16.42 -15.22 -12.09
CA TYR A 228 -16.72 -14.09 -11.21
C TYR A 228 -16.19 -12.78 -11.80
N ARG A 229 -14.98 -12.80 -12.36
CA ARG A 229 -14.41 -11.65 -13.08
C ARG A 229 -15.21 -11.31 -14.33
N TRP A 230 -15.62 -12.33 -15.10
CA TRP A 230 -16.47 -12.16 -16.28
C TRP A 230 -17.82 -11.52 -15.95
N ALA A 231 -18.44 -11.94 -14.83
CA ALA A 231 -19.70 -11.38 -14.33
C ALA A 231 -19.53 -9.98 -13.74
N ALA A 232 -18.43 -9.72 -13.01
CA ALA A 232 -18.12 -8.40 -12.44
C ALA A 232 -17.96 -7.33 -13.53
N ASN A 233 -17.19 -7.62 -14.58
CA ASN A 233 -17.00 -6.71 -15.71
C ASN A 233 -18.34 -6.33 -16.41
N ARG A 234 -19.35 -7.21 -16.35
CA ARG A 234 -20.70 -6.98 -16.91
C ARG A 234 -21.69 -6.34 -15.94
N LYS A 235 -21.39 -6.32 -14.64
CA LYS A 235 -22.08 -5.40 -13.72
C LYS A 235 -21.57 -3.97 -13.88
N GLU A 236 -20.33 -3.82 -14.34
CA GLU A 236 -19.67 -2.54 -14.55
C GLU A 236 -20.04 -1.87 -15.90
N GLN A 237 -20.74 -2.55 -16.81
CA GLN A 237 -21.30 -1.98 -18.05
C GLN A 237 -22.74 -2.51 -18.23
N PRO A 238 -23.82 -1.70 -18.41
CA PRO A 238 -23.92 -0.33 -18.91
C PRO A 238 -24.55 0.68 -17.91
N ASN A 239 -24.37 1.98 -18.16
CA ASN A 239 -24.90 3.14 -17.41
C ASN A 239 -24.30 3.52 -16.06
N SER A 240 -23.24 2.88 -15.60
CA SER A 240 -22.48 3.40 -14.46
C SER A 240 -21.21 4.08 -14.97
N THR A 241 -21.19 5.41 -14.98
CA THR A 241 -19.95 6.19 -14.97
C THR A 241 -18.98 5.50 -14.01
N PRO A 242 -17.71 5.23 -14.38
CA PRO A 242 -16.81 4.52 -13.49
C PRO A 242 -16.70 5.32 -12.20
N GLU A 243 -17.32 4.82 -11.13
CA GLU A 243 -17.18 5.40 -9.81
C GLU A 243 -15.69 5.45 -9.54
N PRO A 244 -15.07 6.64 -9.46
CA PRO A 244 -13.66 6.68 -9.14
C PRO A 244 -13.52 6.06 -7.76
N ALA A 245 -12.44 5.29 -7.54
CA ALA A 245 -12.07 4.62 -6.29
C ALA A 245 -12.10 5.52 -5.01
N ARG A 246 -12.45 6.79 -5.16
CA ARG A 246 -12.76 7.81 -4.15
C ARG A 246 -14.00 7.50 -3.28
N ARG A 247 -14.73 6.38 -3.42
CA ARG A 247 -16.02 6.19 -2.72
C ARG A 247 -16.05 5.12 -1.63
N ARG A 248 -14.92 4.49 -1.31
CA ARG A 248 -14.86 3.46 -0.25
C ARG A 248 -14.33 4.02 1.06
N ALA A 249 -14.91 3.56 2.17
CA ALA A 249 -14.38 3.81 3.50
C ALA A 249 -12.93 3.28 3.59
N PRO A 250 -12.04 3.94 4.37
CA PRO A 250 -10.67 3.47 4.52
C PRO A 250 -10.62 2.03 5.02
N SER A 251 -9.69 1.24 4.48
CA SER A 251 -9.41 -0.08 5.03
C SER A 251 -8.86 0.02 6.44
N ARG A 252 -8.91 -1.08 7.21
CA ARG A 252 -8.32 -1.17 8.56
C ARG A 252 -6.86 -0.71 8.59
N ARG A 253 -6.11 -1.07 7.55
CA ARG A 253 -4.70 -0.70 7.39
C ARG A 253 -4.54 0.79 7.11
N GLU A 254 -5.38 1.37 6.26
CA GLU A 254 -5.36 2.81 5.99
C GLU A 254 -5.78 3.62 7.21
N CYS A 255 -6.80 3.19 7.95
CA CYS A 255 -7.21 3.84 9.19
C CYS A 255 -6.07 3.80 10.24
N ALA A 256 -5.44 2.65 10.47
CA ALA A 256 -4.29 2.54 11.36
C ALA A 256 -3.12 3.44 10.91
N TRP A 257 -2.88 3.52 9.59
CA TRP A 257 -1.90 4.43 9.03
C TRP A 257 -2.25 5.89 9.33
N PHE A 258 -3.49 6.35 9.08
CA PHE A 258 -3.94 7.71 9.40
C PHE A 258 -3.75 8.08 10.87
N LEU A 259 -4.05 7.16 11.79
CA LEU A 259 -3.86 7.36 13.23
C LEU A 259 -2.38 7.61 13.60
N SER A 260 -1.44 7.00 12.87
CA SER A 260 0.01 7.13 13.10
C SER A 260 0.67 8.33 12.39
N GLN A 261 0.00 8.96 11.42
CA GLN A 261 0.59 10.04 10.62
C GLN A 261 0.42 11.42 11.25
N ARG A 262 1.40 12.31 11.03
CA ARG A 262 1.30 13.73 11.42
C ARG A 262 0.13 14.38 10.70
N ALA A 263 -0.64 15.23 11.39
CA ALA A 263 -1.81 15.89 10.81
C ALA A 263 -1.48 16.65 9.52
N ALA A 264 -0.33 17.33 9.46
CA ALA A 264 0.14 18.08 8.28
C ALA A 264 0.47 17.19 7.05
N SER A 265 0.62 15.89 7.23
CA SER A 265 0.91 14.93 6.13
C SER A 265 -0.34 14.25 5.57
N LEU A 266 -1.50 14.47 6.20
CA LEU A 266 -2.76 13.90 5.78
C LEU A 266 -3.47 14.83 4.80
N ASP A 267 -4.09 14.25 3.77
CA ASP A 267 -4.97 15.02 2.90
C ASP A 267 -6.26 15.43 3.63
N GLU A 268 -6.98 16.39 3.06
CA GLU A 268 -8.20 16.95 3.64
C GLU A 268 -9.27 15.88 3.90
N ARG A 269 -9.34 14.87 3.04
CA ARG A 269 -10.28 13.76 3.17
C ARG A 269 -9.94 12.88 4.39
N ALA A 270 -8.68 12.51 4.55
CA ALA A 270 -8.21 11.76 5.70
C ALA A 270 -8.40 12.58 6.99
N GLY A 271 -8.17 13.89 6.95
CA GLY A 271 -8.48 14.81 8.04
C GLY A 271 -9.95 14.80 8.45
N ARG A 272 -10.88 14.92 7.48
CA ARG A 272 -12.33 14.83 7.73
C ARG A 272 -12.73 13.46 8.28
N TYR A 273 -12.19 12.39 7.72
CA TYR A 273 -12.44 11.04 8.22
C TYR A 273 -12.03 10.86 9.68
N LEU A 274 -10.84 11.34 10.06
CA LEU A 274 -10.38 11.27 11.45
C LEU A 274 -11.24 12.11 12.39
N ARG A 275 -11.72 13.28 11.96
CA ARG A 275 -12.64 14.11 12.76
C ARG A 275 -13.91 13.33 13.13
N HIS A 276 -14.60 12.78 12.12
CA HIS A 276 -15.79 11.94 12.34
C HIS A 276 -15.46 10.69 13.17
N LEU A 277 -14.28 10.11 12.98
CA LEU A 277 -13.85 8.95 13.76
C LEU A 277 -13.68 9.29 15.25
N TYR A 278 -13.13 10.46 15.56
CA TYR A 278 -12.93 10.89 16.95
C TYR A 278 -14.24 11.31 17.62
N GLU A 279 -15.20 11.86 16.88
CA GLU A 279 -16.55 12.12 17.40
C GLU A 279 -17.25 10.82 17.83
N HIS A 280 -17.11 9.75 17.05
CA HIS A 280 -17.70 8.45 17.37
C HIS A 280 -16.89 7.60 18.34
N ALA A 281 -15.58 7.84 18.44
CA ALA A 281 -14.68 7.12 19.34
C ALA A 281 -13.56 8.03 19.86
N PRO A 282 -13.84 8.89 20.88
CA PRO A 282 -12.88 9.87 21.39
C PRO A 282 -11.56 9.27 21.89
N LYS A 283 -11.62 8.03 22.41
CA LYS A 283 -10.42 7.30 22.85
C LYS A 283 -9.42 7.04 21.72
N LEU A 284 -9.86 6.98 20.47
CA LEU A 284 -8.96 6.85 19.31
C LEU A 284 -8.14 8.12 19.05
N GLU A 285 -8.61 9.29 19.48
CA GLU A 285 -7.85 10.52 19.39
C GLU A 285 -6.63 10.47 20.31
N ILE A 286 -6.82 9.98 21.55
CA ILE A 286 -5.74 9.75 22.52
C ILE A 286 -4.74 8.74 21.96
N ALA A 287 -5.23 7.61 21.45
CA ALA A 287 -4.38 6.59 20.82
C ALA A 287 -3.59 7.13 19.61
N SER A 288 -4.19 7.99 18.79
CA SER A 288 -3.50 8.64 17.66
C SER A 288 -2.41 9.59 18.13
N LYS A 289 -2.67 10.41 19.16
CA LYS A 289 -1.67 11.32 19.75
C LYS A 289 -0.48 10.53 20.30
N LEU A 290 -0.75 9.47 21.05
CA LEU A 290 0.30 8.59 21.60
C LEU A 290 1.07 7.86 20.50
N ALA A 291 0.41 7.34 19.46
CA ALA A 291 1.07 6.70 18.33
C ALA A 291 2.03 7.66 17.59
N ARG A 292 1.63 8.92 17.43
CA ARG A 292 2.46 9.96 16.80
C ARG A 292 3.65 10.33 17.68
N ARG A 293 3.45 10.48 18.98
CA ARG A 293 4.53 10.71 19.97
C ARG A 293 5.53 9.57 19.93
N PHE A 294 5.08 8.32 19.97
CA PHE A 294 5.94 7.14 19.85
C PHE A 294 6.73 7.14 18.53
N ALA A 295 6.07 7.40 17.40
CA ALA A 295 6.75 7.45 16.11
C ALA A 295 7.80 8.56 16.04
N ALA A 296 7.57 9.71 16.67
CA ALA A 296 8.53 10.80 16.76
C ALA A 296 9.73 10.43 17.65
N LEU A 297 9.48 9.84 18.83
CA LEU A 297 10.51 9.30 19.73
C LEU A 297 11.43 8.32 18.99
N ILE A 298 10.84 7.35 18.31
CA ILE A 298 11.60 6.35 17.54
C ILE A 298 12.31 6.99 16.35
N ARG A 299 11.83 8.11 15.79
CA ARG A 299 12.50 8.80 14.67
C ARG A 299 13.68 9.66 15.11
N GLY A 300 13.72 10.08 16.37
CA GLY A 300 14.62 11.14 16.83
C GLY A 300 14.10 12.53 16.47
N ASP A 301 12.81 12.63 16.07
CA ASP A 301 12.12 13.88 15.73
C ASP A 301 11.34 14.45 16.92
N GLY A 302 11.69 14.04 18.15
CA GLY A 302 11.04 14.56 19.36
C GLY A 302 11.28 16.05 19.47
N ASP A 303 10.22 16.83 19.67
CA ASP A 303 10.39 18.21 20.13
C ASP A 303 11.17 18.16 21.46
N ASP A 304 12.10 19.10 21.69
CA ASP A 304 12.90 19.28 22.92
C ASP A 304 12.06 19.50 24.21
N ASN A 305 10.77 19.17 24.20
CA ASN A 305 9.80 19.29 25.28
C ASN A 305 9.98 18.24 26.41
N GLY A 306 11.06 17.46 26.43
CA GLY A 306 11.36 16.53 27.53
C GLY A 306 10.41 15.32 27.61
N ASP A 307 9.69 15.03 26.54
CA ASP A 307 8.77 13.89 26.46
C ASP A 307 9.63 12.64 26.21
N ASP A 308 9.96 11.90 27.26
CA ASP A 308 10.81 10.71 27.19
C ASP A 308 9.98 9.42 27.05
N LEU A 309 10.67 8.29 26.84
CA LEU A 309 10.02 7.00 26.69
C LEU A 309 9.23 6.60 27.96
N GLU A 310 9.69 6.99 29.14
CA GLU A 310 9.03 6.67 30.41
C GLU A 310 7.70 7.42 30.55
N THR A 311 7.68 8.70 30.21
CA THR A 311 6.47 9.52 30.15
C THR A 311 5.48 8.96 29.14
N TRP A 312 5.97 8.55 27.96
CA TRP A 312 5.12 7.89 26.98
C TRP A 312 4.53 6.58 27.49
N ILE A 313 5.33 5.74 28.19
CA ILE A 313 4.86 4.48 28.79
C ILE A 313 3.74 4.75 29.80
N ALA A 314 3.92 5.74 30.67
CA ALA A 314 2.93 6.11 31.67
C ALA A 314 1.61 6.49 31.00
N ASP A 315 1.63 7.40 30.03
CA ASP A 315 0.42 7.83 29.31
C ASP A 315 -0.22 6.70 28.50
N ALA A 316 0.59 5.80 27.95
CA ALA A 316 0.09 4.67 27.17
C ALA A 316 -0.66 3.65 28.03
N ARG A 317 -0.24 3.43 29.28
CA ARG A 317 -0.87 2.49 30.23
C ARG A 317 -2.31 2.84 30.60
N ASP A 318 -2.70 4.10 30.49
CA ASP A 318 -4.06 4.57 30.78
C ASP A 318 -4.92 4.75 29.51
N SER A 319 -4.43 4.25 28.35
CA SER A 319 -5.05 4.46 27.04
C SER A 319 -5.48 3.16 26.35
N GLU A 320 -6.06 3.27 25.15
CA GLU A 320 -6.35 2.10 24.28
C GLU A 320 -5.09 1.32 23.87
N LEU A 321 -3.89 1.88 24.08
CA LEU A 321 -2.61 1.21 23.87
C LEU A 321 -2.16 0.34 25.06
N ALA A 322 -2.83 0.43 26.22
CA ALA A 322 -2.41 -0.19 27.49
C ALA A 322 -2.11 -1.68 27.40
N ALA A 323 -3.01 -2.45 26.77
CA ALA A 323 -2.87 -3.90 26.58
C ALA A 323 -1.71 -4.28 25.65
N SER A 324 -1.00 -3.30 25.10
CA SER A 324 0.09 -3.49 24.15
C SER A 324 1.35 -2.72 24.53
N THR A 325 1.33 -1.88 25.58
CA THR A 325 2.51 -1.16 26.05
C THR A 325 3.61 -2.13 26.50
N GLU A 326 3.24 -3.21 27.19
CA GLU A 326 4.15 -4.29 27.56
C GLU A 326 4.63 -5.07 26.33
N ASP A 327 3.73 -5.44 25.41
CA ASP A 327 4.12 -6.13 24.17
C ASP A 327 4.98 -5.26 23.25
N MET A 328 4.85 -3.93 23.28
CA MET A 328 5.60 -3.02 22.42
C MET A 328 7.01 -2.75 22.94
N ILE A 329 7.21 -2.79 24.26
CA ILE A 329 8.44 -2.31 24.93
C ILE A 329 9.20 -3.43 25.65
N SER A 330 8.53 -4.53 26.01
CA SER A 330 9.21 -5.65 26.67
C SER A 330 10.30 -6.23 25.76
N PRO A 331 11.56 -6.27 26.23
CA PRO A 331 12.54 -7.15 25.63
C PRO A 331 12.06 -8.60 25.85
N PRO A 332 12.20 -9.49 24.84
CA PRO A 332 11.95 -10.92 25.02
C PRO A 332 12.96 -11.54 25.99
#